data_AF-A0A961G764-F1
#
_entry.id   AF-A0A961G764-F1
#
_cell.length_a   1.000
_cell.length_b   1.000
_cell.length_c   1.000
_cell.angle_alpha   90.00
_cell.angle_beta   90.00
_cell.angle_gamma   90.00
#
_symmetry.space_group_name_H-M   'P 1'
#
loop_
_entity.id
_entity.type
_entity.pdbx_description
1 polymer ?
#
loop_
_entity_poly.entity_id
_entity_poly.type
_entity_poly.pdbx_seq_one_letter_code
_entity_poly.pdbx_strand_id
1 'polypeptide(L)'
;MSSQRRRVRVTDQFFERLDELLPAERTIDGRPSATDFLLHDLPTMIDRLADDYIACTLPVEELAPVRVMITSGLLVPYLSLYVTLTIEDVIEVLYLDIGPN
;
A
#
# COMPACT_ATOMS: atom_id res chain seq x y z
N MET A 1 11.32 16.13 -17.11
CA MET A 1 9.97 15.78 -17.58
C MET A 1 9.08 15.80 -16.37
N SER A 2 8.08 16.69 -16.32
CA SER A 2 7.15 16.75 -15.20
C SER A 2 6.21 15.55 -15.29
N SER A 3 6.50 14.47 -14.56
CA SER A 3 5.51 13.41 -14.34
C SER A 3 4.38 14.06 -13.54
N GLN A 4 3.20 14.20 -14.15
CA GLN A 4 2.04 14.67 -13.42
C GLN A 4 1.70 13.60 -12.39
N ARG A 5 1.91 13.92 -11.10
CA ARG A 5 1.66 13.02 -9.98
C ARG A 5 0.25 12.45 -10.10
N ARG A 6 0.14 11.13 -10.22
CA ARG A 6 -1.15 10.45 -10.39
C ARG A 6 -1.96 10.52 -9.10
N ARG A 7 -3.28 10.53 -9.24
CA ARG A 7 -4.16 10.38 -8.08
C ARG A 7 -4.09 8.93 -7.59
N VAL A 8 -3.95 8.76 -6.28
CA VAL A 8 -4.06 7.45 -5.63
C VAL A 8 -5.32 7.41 -4.78
N ARG A 9 -6.03 6.29 -4.82
CA ARG A 9 -7.19 5.97 -3.98
C ARG A 9 -6.93 4.65 -3.28
N VAL A 10 -7.47 4.53 -2.08
CA VAL A 10 -7.39 3.32 -1.27
C VAL A 10 -8.81 2.77 -1.18
N THR A 11 -9.01 1.50 -1.50
CA THR A 11 -10.34 0.87 -1.49
C THR A 11 -10.74 0.45 -0.09
N ASP A 12 -12.04 0.21 0.12
CA ASP A 12 -12.56 -0.29 1.40
C ASP A 12 -11.96 -1.65 1.76
N GLN A 13 -11.74 -2.52 0.76
CA GLN A 13 -11.11 -3.83 0.93
C GLN A 13 -9.70 -3.74 1.56
N PHE A 14 -8.94 -2.69 1.25
CA PHE A 14 -7.66 -2.46 1.91
C PHE A 14 -7.83 -2.21 3.41
N PHE A 15 -8.82 -1.42 3.82
CA PHE A 15 -9.03 -1.09 5.23
C PHE A 15 -9.53 -2.30 6.02
N GLU A 16 -10.47 -3.07 5.45
CA GLU A 16 -10.92 -4.35 6.03
C GLU A 16 -9.73 -5.28 6.29
N ARG A 17 -8.83 -5.39 5.31
CA ARG A 17 -7.63 -6.22 5.45
C ARG A 17 -6.63 -5.64 6.46
N LEU A 18 -6.48 -4.32 6.54
CA LEU A 18 -5.59 -3.68 7.51
C LEU A 18 -6.02 -3.98 8.95
N ASP A 19 -7.33 -3.93 9.22
CA ASP A 19 -7.91 -4.24 10.53
C ASP A 19 -7.73 -5.73 10.92
N GLU A 20 -7.65 -6.63 9.94
CA GLU A 20 -7.29 -8.04 10.18
C GLU A 20 -5.80 -8.22 10.53
N LEU A 21 -4.93 -7.40 9.94
CA LEU A 21 -3.48 -7.54 10.03
C LEU A 21 -2.86 -6.82 11.22
N LEU A 22 -3.43 -5.68 11.63
CA LEU A 22 -2.92 -4.85 12.71
C LEU A 22 -3.98 -4.58 13.76
N PRO A 23 -3.60 -4.52 15.05
CA PRO A 23 -4.52 -4.17 16.11
C PRO A 23 -5.02 -2.72 15.98
N ALA A 24 -6.18 -2.43 16.54
CA ALA A 24 -6.74 -1.08 16.56
C ALA A 24 -5.88 -0.08 17.35
N GLU A 25 -5.19 -0.55 18.40
CA GLU A 25 -4.31 0.23 19.27
C GLU A 25 -2.92 -0.42 19.37
N ARG A 26 -1.91 0.36 19.78
CA ARG A 26 -0.57 -0.17 20.04
C ARG A 26 -0.63 -1.19 21.16
N THR A 27 0.05 -2.31 20.95
CA THR A 27 0.15 -3.35 21.97
C THR A 27 1.29 -3.06 22.95
N ILE A 28 1.27 -3.74 24.10
CA ILE A 28 2.29 -3.57 25.14
C ILE A 28 3.70 -3.98 24.69
N ASP A 29 3.79 -4.94 23.76
CA ASP A 29 5.01 -5.41 23.12
C ASP A 29 5.50 -4.48 21.99
N GLY A 30 4.81 -3.35 21.76
CA GLY A 30 5.24 -2.32 20.82
C GLY A 30 4.85 -2.58 19.36
N ARG A 31 3.93 -3.51 19.10
CA ARG A 31 3.38 -3.72 17.76
C ARG A 31 2.62 -2.46 17.32
N PRO A 32 2.85 -1.96 16.10
CA PRO A 32 2.11 -0.81 15.57
C PRO A 32 0.64 -1.14 15.38
N SER A 33 -0.20 -0.13 15.56
CA SER A 33 -1.63 -0.20 15.25
C SER A 33 -1.94 0.06 13.78
N ALA A 34 -3.16 -0.26 13.35
CA ALA A 34 -3.67 0.18 12.05
C ALA A 34 -3.58 1.71 11.89
N THR A 35 -3.89 2.47 12.94
CA THR A 35 -3.78 3.94 12.94
C THR A 35 -2.33 4.40 12.73
N ASP A 36 -1.37 3.75 13.38
CA ASP A 36 0.05 4.07 13.19
C ASP A 36 0.48 3.85 11.73
N PHE A 37 0.05 2.75 11.13
CA PHE A 37 0.34 2.45 9.73
C PHE A 37 -0.21 3.53 8.79
N LEU A 38 -1.48 3.91 8.99
CA LEU A 38 -2.14 4.94 8.17
C LEU A 38 -1.46 6.31 8.29
N LEU A 39 -0.94 6.65 9.48
CA LEU A 39 -0.32 7.95 9.74
C LEU A 39 1.14 8.02 9.28
N HIS A 40 1.89 6.92 9.36
CA HIS A 40 3.35 6.93 9.20
C HIS A 40 3.85 6.17 7.97
N ASP A 41 3.25 5.03 7.65
CA ASP A 41 3.77 4.14 6.60
C ASP A 41 3.08 4.37 5.26
N LEU A 42 1.74 4.37 5.26
CA LEU A 42 0.94 4.49 4.04
C LEU A 42 1.24 5.77 3.23
N PRO A 43 1.40 6.97 3.82
CA PRO A 43 1.61 8.20 3.04
C PRO A 43 2.84 8.12 2.13
N THR A 44 3.93 7.53 2.61
CA THR A 44 5.16 7.37 1.81
C THR A 44 4.94 6.43 0.61
N MET A 45 4.11 5.40 0.76
CA MET A 45 3.79 4.46 -0.31
C MET A 45 2.87 5.09 -1.34
N ILE A 46 1.86 5.83 -0.88
CA ILE A 46 0.98 6.62 -1.74
C ILE A 46 1.79 7.60 -2.59
N ASP A 47 2.75 8.30 -1.98
CA ASP A 47 3.61 9.25 -2.66
C ASP A 47 4.44 8.60 -3.77
N ARG A 48 5.05 7.44 -3.48
CA ARG A 48 5.82 6.68 -4.47
C ARG A 48 4.97 6.17 -5.63
N LEU A 49 3.79 5.63 -5.34
CA LEU A 49 2.83 5.19 -6.37
C LEU A 49 2.43 6.35 -7.28
N ALA A 50 2.14 7.50 -6.67
CA ALA A 50 1.74 8.70 -7.37
C ALA A 50 2.84 9.24 -8.29
N ASP A 51 4.11 9.14 -7.87
CA ASP A 51 5.26 9.66 -8.60
C ASP A 51 5.69 8.76 -9.77
N ASP A 52 5.84 7.44 -9.53
CA ASP A 52 6.25 6.49 -10.59
C ASP A 52 5.71 5.06 -10.34
N TYR A 53 4.40 4.90 -10.56
CA TYR A 53 3.69 3.63 -10.51
C TYR A 53 4.41 2.47 -11.18
N ILE A 54 4.94 2.64 -12.40
CA ILE A 54 5.53 1.54 -13.16
C ILE A 54 6.87 1.13 -12.57
N ALA A 55 7.72 2.10 -12.21
CA ALA A 55 9.04 1.79 -11.66
C ALA A 55 8.97 1.21 -10.25
N CYS A 56 7.98 1.58 -9.45
CA CYS A 56 7.85 1.12 -8.05
C CYS A 56 7.01 -0.15 -7.87
N THR A 57 6.49 -0.74 -8.95
CA THR A 57 5.65 -1.95 -8.88
C THR A 57 6.07 -3.01 -9.90
N LEU A 58 5.74 -4.26 -9.62
CA LEU A 58 5.96 -5.40 -10.50
C LEU A 58 4.61 -5.92 -11.03
N PRO A 59 4.52 -6.35 -12.30
CA PRO A 59 3.31 -7.02 -12.79
C PRO A 59 3.07 -8.34 -12.04
N VAL A 60 1.81 -8.64 -11.76
CA VAL A 60 1.38 -9.96 -11.27
C VAL A 60 0.77 -10.71 -12.47
N GLU A 61 1.50 -11.68 -13.02
CA GLU A 61 1.18 -12.29 -14.32
C GLU A 61 -0.23 -12.90 -14.36
N GLU A 62 -0.64 -13.57 -13.28
CA GLU A 62 -1.93 -14.25 -13.20
C GLU A 62 -3.11 -13.32 -12.91
N LEU A 63 -2.84 -12.05 -12.55
CA LEU A 63 -3.85 -11.09 -12.09
C LEU A 63 -3.85 -9.79 -12.89
N ALA A 64 -3.37 -9.78 -14.14
CA ALA A 64 -3.39 -8.58 -14.97
C ALA A 64 -4.79 -7.91 -14.98
N PRO A 65 -4.89 -6.57 -14.79
CA PRO A 65 -3.81 -5.57 -14.81
C PRO A 65 -3.16 -5.26 -13.44
N VAL A 66 -3.35 -6.11 -12.41
CA VAL A 66 -2.81 -5.89 -11.07
C VAL A 66 -1.28 -5.90 -11.07
N ARG A 67 -0.72 -4.99 -10.28
CA ARG A 67 0.70 -4.89 -9.96
C ARG A 67 0.90 -4.92 -8.45
N VAL A 68 2.10 -5.27 -8.01
CA VAL A 68 2.45 -5.31 -6.59
C VAL A 68 3.63 -4.38 -6.31
N MET A 69 3.50 -3.53 -5.28
CA MET A 69 4.61 -2.82 -4.66
C MET A 69 5.11 -3.67 -3.49
N ILE A 70 6.38 -4.09 -3.51
CA ILE A 70 7.02 -4.74 -2.37
C ILE A 70 7.96 -3.71 -1.75
N THR A 71 7.76 -3.37 -0.48
CA THR A 71 8.56 -2.34 0.20
C THR A 71 8.61 -2.60 1.70
N SER A 72 9.37 -1.77 2.41
CA SER A 72 9.34 -1.61 3.85
C SER A 72 8.74 -0.26 4.23
N GLY A 73 8.03 -0.24 5.36
CA GLY A 73 7.57 0.95 6.04
C GLY A 73 8.55 1.37 7.15
N LEU A 74 8.23 2.47 7.81
CA LEU A 74 8.90 2.92 9.03
C LEU A 74 8.57 2.01 10.22
N LEU A 75 7.31 1.61 10.37
CA LEU A 75 6.85 0.80 11.52
C LEU A 75 6.61 -0.66 11.13
N VAL A 76 6.16 -0.92 9.90
CA VAL A 76 5.95 -2.27 9.37
C VAL A 76 7.06 -2.64 8.37
N PRO A 77 7.90 -3.65 8.64
CA PRO A 77 9.14 -3.86 7.88
C PRO A 77 8.96 -4.60 6.55
N TYR A 78 8.00 -5.51 6.43
CA TYR A 78 7.81 -6.33 5.24
C TYR A 78 6.38 -6.22 4.77
N LEU A 79 6.16 -5.63 3.60
CA LEU A 79 4.81 -5.34 3.13
C LEU A 79 4.71 -5.38 1.62
N SER A 80 3.53 -5.79 1.17
CA SER A 80 3.13 -5.79 -0.23
C SER A 80 1.82 -5.03 -0.38
N LEU A 81 1.75 -4.13 -1.38
CA LEU A 81 0.52 -3.45 -1.78
C LEU A 81 0.14 -3.90 -3.18
N TYR A 82 -1.06 -4.44 -3.32
CA TYR A 82 -1.63 -4.79 -4.61
C TYR A 82 -2.40 -3.59 -5.13
N VAL A 83 -2.05 -3.18 -6.34
CA VAL A 83 -2.53 -1.96 -6.96
C VAL A 83 -2.97 -2.22 -8.40
N THR A 84 -3.89 -1.40 -8.89
CA THR A 84 -4.26 -1.37 -10.30
C THR A 84 -4.32 0.06 -10.80
N LEU A 85 -4.13 0.24 -12.12
CA LEU A 85 -4.31 1.53 -12.79
C LEU A 85 -5.64 1.51 -13.52
N THR A 86 -6.54 2.42 -13.17
CA THR A 86 -7.84 2.53 -13.82
C THR A 86 -7.73 3.22 -15.17
N ILE A 87 -8.79 3.13 -15.98
CA ILE A 87 -8.91 3.85 -17.25
C ILE A 87 -8.91 5.38 -17.10
N GLU A 88 -9.14 5.89 -15.88
CA GLU A 88 -9.13 7.31 -15.53
C GLU A 88 -7.76 7.82 -15.05
N ASP A 89 -6.70 7.01 -15.21
CA ASP A 89 -5.34 7.30 -14.73
C ASP A 89 -5.26 7.49 -13.19
N VAL A 90 -6.14 6.78 -12.47
CA VAL A 90 -6.13 6.71 -11.00
C VAL A 90 -5.53 5.37 -10.58
N ILE A 91 -4.61 5.41 -9.62
CA ILE A 91 -4.06 4.20 -9.00
C ILE A 91 -4.97 3.82 -7.84
N GLU A 92 -5.46 2.59 -7.82
CA GLU A 92 -6.24 2.05 -6.72
C GLU A 92 -5.40 1.04 -5.94
N VAL A 93 -5.24 1.28 -4.64
CA VAL A 93 -4.68 0.33 -3.68
C VAL A 93 -5.79 -0.60 -3.23
N LEU A 94 -5.72 -1.85 -3.67
CA LEU A 94 -6.79 -2.84 -3.53
C LEU A 94 -6.65 -3.66 -2.24
N TYR A 95 -5.42 -4.04 -1.92
CA TYR A 95 -5.12 -5.01 -0.88
C TYR A 95 -3.71 -4.79 -0.34
N LEU A 96 -3.47 -5.25 0.88
CA LEU A 96 -2.15 -5.30 1.49
C LEU A 96 -1.90 -6.64 2.15
N ASP A 97 -0.63 -7.02 2.20
CA ASP A 97 -0.16 -8.09 3.07
C ASP A 97 1.08 -7.64 3.84
N ILE A 98 1.24 -8.19 5.04
CA ILE A 98 2.39 -7.93 5.91
C ILE A 98 3.13 -9.26 6.10
N GLY A 99 4.40 -9.28 5.69
CA GLY A 99 5.26 -10.44 5.85
C GLY A 99 5.50 -10.78 7.32
N PRO A 100 5.98 -12.00 7.62
CA PRO A 100 6.32 -12.39 8.99
C PRO A 100 7.39 -11.45 9.56
N ASN A 101 7.17 -10.99 10.80
CA ASN A 101 8.16 -10.26 11.59
C ASN A 101 9.25 -11.18 12.12
#